data_AF-A0A919F3Z2-F1
#
_entry.id   AF-A0A919F3Z2-F1
#
_cell.length_a   1.000
_cell.length_b   1.000
_cell.length_c   1.000
_cell.angle_alpha   90.00
_cell.angle_beta   90.00
_cell.angle_gamma   90.00
#
_symmetry.space_group_name_H-M   'P 1'
#
loop_
_entity.id
_entity.type
_entity.pdbx_description
1 polymer ?
#
loop_
_entity_poly.entity_id
_entity_poly.type
_entity_poly.pdbx_seq_one_letter_code
_entity_poly.pdbx_strand_id
1 'polypeptide(L)'
;MTNLRRKGSKSGLGKDPRRAEQRAAQLAAIDPDWDCPWPLDWQRHYRVLADLVEADGSLPDIAPGVLMDGDDIGRWLQRQKLPATWARLLPEQQERLSTLGVQPDQGPSPAPTDERATKGPSKAQQAFQRGLAALTQWVEREGADRPVPRGAVVEIVVDGEPEPVGVKLGVWVSNTKARQNKLSAEQVDALRELGMEWA
;
A
#
# COMPACT_ATOMS: atom_id res chain seq x y z
N MET A 1 0.72 -9.71 -0.65
CA MET A 1 -0.05 -10.48 -1.65
C MET A 1 -1.51 -10.55 -1.20
N THR A 2 -2.46 -10.31 -2.10
CA THR A 2 -3.90 -10.32 -1.79
C THR A 2 -4.39 -11.74 -1.47
N ASN A 3 -5.30 -11.87 -0.50
CA ASN A 3 -5.94 -13.15 -0.17
C ASN A 3 -6.63 -13.74 -1.42
N LEU A 4 -6.15 -14.89 -1.93
CA LEU A 4 -6.58 -15.49 -3.21
C LEU A 4 -7.97 -16.17 -3.13
N ARG A 5 -8.65 -16.07 -1.98
CA ARG A 5 -9.99 -16.62 -1.78
C ARG A 5 -10.99 -15.85 -2.66
N ARG A 6 -11.52 -16.51 -3.70
CA ARG A 6 -12.59 -15.96 -4.53
C ARG A 6 -13.86 -15.79 -3.70
N LYS A 7 -14.24 -14.54 -3.43
CA LYS A 7 -15.56 -14.16 -2.90
C LYS A 7 -16.54 -13.98 -4.08
N GLY A 8 -17.76 -14.52 -4.01
CA GLY A 8 -18.79 -14.42 -5.06
C GLY A 8 -19.51 -15.73 -5.41
N SER A 9 -20.23 -15.80 -6.55
CA SER A 9 -21.14 -16.93 -6.91
C SER A 9 -20.48 -18.30 -7.10
N LYS A 10 -19.16 -18.34 -7.02
CA LYS A 10 -18.35 -19.55 -6.84
C LYS A 10 -17.43 -19.29 -5.66
N SER A 11 -17.97 -19.30 -4.44
CA SER A 11 -17.13 -19.54 -3.28
C SER A 11 -16.32 -20.80 -3.60
N GLY A 12 -15.04 -20.85 -3.28
CA GLY A 12 -14.17 -21.99 -3.62
C GLY A 12 -14.68 -23.36 -3.12
N LEU A 13 -15.80 -23.37 -2.40
CA LEU A 13 -16.50 -24.50 -1.81
C LEU A 13 -17.53 -25.17 -2.75
N GLY A 14 -17.81 -24.60 -3.92
CA GLY A 14 -18.71 -25.16 -4.94
C GLY A 14 -20.03 -24.39 -5.12
N LYS A 15 -20.85 -24.82 -6.08
CA LYS A 15 -22.10 -24.13 -6.48
C LYS A 15 -23.35 -24.54 -5.68
N ASP A 16 -23.31 -25.69 -5.02
CA ASP A 16 -24.44 -26.20 -4.22
C ASP A 16 -24.37 -25.58 -2.81
N PRO A 17 -25.40 -24.85 -2.36
CA PRO A 17 -25.35 -24.11 -1.09
C PRO A 17 -25.22 -25.04 0.13
N ARG A 18 -25.94 -26.17 0.16
CA ARG A 18 -25.88 -27.10 1.31
C ARG A 18 -24.51 -27.75 1.41
N ARG A 19 -23.94 -28.13 0.27
CA ARG A 19 -22.58 -28.69 0.22
C ARG A 19 -21.53 -27.65 0.57
N ALA A 20 -21.72 -26.39 0.15
CA ALA A 20 -20.82 -25.30 0.49
C ALA A 20 -20.82 -25.02 2.00
N GLU A 21 -21.99 -24.97 2.64
CA GLU A 21 -22.13 -24.83 4.09
C GLU A 21 -21.47 -25.98 4.84
N GLN A 22 -21.71 -27.22 4.40
CA GLN A 22 -21.07 -28.39 5.02
C GLN A 22 -19.54 -28.33 4.92
N ARG A 23 -19.00 -27.91 3.77
CA ARG A 23 -17.54 -27.74 3.59
C ARG A 23 -16.98 -26.60 4.42
N ALA A 24 -17.69 -25.48 4.51
CA ALA A 24 -17.31 -24.37 5.37
C ALA A 24 -17.23 -24.82 6.83
N ALA A 25 -18.21 -25.59 7.30
CA ALA A 25 -18.21 -26.16 8.65
C ALA A 25 -17.06 -27.15 8.88
N GLN A 26 -16.76 -28.01 7.90
CA GLN A 26 -15.61 -28.92 7.97
C GLN A 26 -14.27 -28.18 8.04
N LEU A 27 -14.11 -27.11 7.25
CA LEU A 27 -12.90 -26.30 7.29
C LEU A 27 -12.77 -25.55 8.62
N ALA A 28 -13.87 -24.99 9.14
CA ALA A 28 -13.90 -24.34 10.45
C ALA A 28 -13.56 -25.28 11.60
N ALA A 29 -13.90 -26.57 11.48
CA ALA A 29 -13.54 -27.59 12.46
C ALA A 29 -12.04 -27.94 12.46
N ILE A 30 -11.35 -27.77 11.31
CA ILE A 30 -9.90 -28.00 11.19
C ILE A 30 -9.15 -26.75 11.65
N ASP A 31 -9.56 -25.59 11.14
CA ASP A 31 -8.94 -24.30 11.40
C ASP A 31 -10.05 -23.25 11.51
N PRO A 32 -10.36 -22.73 12.72
CA PRO A 32 -11.35 -21.67 12.88
C PRO A 32 -11.08 -20.43 12.03
N ASP A 33 -9.81 -20.17 11.67
CA ASP A 33 -9.36 -19.01 10.92
C ASP A 33 -9.27 -19.25 9.40
N TRP A 34 -9.77 -20.40 8.93
CA TRP A 34 -9.71 -20.80 7.52
C TRP A 34 -10.37 -19.80 6.55
N ASP A 35 -11.32 -18.96 6.99
CA ASP A 35 -11.92 -17.87 6.19
C ASP A 35 -11.76 -16.49 6.84
N CYS A 36 -10.65 -16.29 7.55
CA CYS A 36 -10.37 -15.02 8.19
C CYS A 36 -10.33 -13.84 7.17
N PRO A 37 -10.96 -12.69 7.48
CA PRO A 37 -11.04 -11.55 6.57
C PRO A 37 -9.73 -10.77 6.38
N TRP A 38 -8.67 -11.10 7.12
CA TRP A 38 -7.42 -10.34 7.09
C TRP A 38 -6.57 -10.65 5.85
N PRO A 39 -5.68 -9.73 5.45
CA PRO A 39 -4.68 -9.99 4.41
C PRO A 39 -3.79 -11.19 4.74
N LEU A 40 -3.42 -11.99 3.73
CA LEU A 40 -2.59 -13.19 3.91
C LEU A 40 -1.21 -12.89 4.51
N ASP A 41 -0.63 -11.73 4.17
CA ASP A 41 0.61 -11.25 4.77
C ASP A 41 0.44 -11.07 6.27
N TRP A 42 -0.64 -10.42 6.73
CA TRP A 42 -0.89 -10.29 8.17
C TRP A 42 -1.02 -11.66 8.85
N GLN A 43 -1.76 -12.59 8.26
CA GLN A 43 -1.96 -13.95 8.80
C GLN A 43 -0.63 -14.71 8.97
N ARG A 44 0.24 -14.66 7.96
CA ARG A 44 1.56 -15.31 8.00
C ARG A 44 2.41 -14.76 9.15
N HIS A 45 2.51 -13.44 9.25
CA HIS A 45 3.34 -12.81 10.28
C HIS A 45 2.79 -13.11 11.68
N TYR A 46 1.47 -13.04 11.85
CA TYR A 46 0.83 -13.43 13.10
C TYR A 46 1.14 -14.89 13.47
N ARG A 47 1.08 -15.84 12.52
CA ARG A 47 1.37 -17.24 12.81
C ARG A 47 2.81 -17.44 13.28
N VAL A 48 3.78 -16.76 12.67
CA VAL A 48 5.18 -16.79 13.13
C VAL A 48 5.29 -16.33 14.60
N LEU A 49 4.62 -15.25 14.98
CA LEU A 49 4.63 -14.80 16.38
C LEU A 49 3.94 -15.80 17.30
N ALA A 50 2.82 -16.38 16.87
CA ALA A 50 2.10 -17.39 17.65
C ALA A 50 2.94 -18.64 17.87
N ASP A 51 3.64 -19.14 16.84
CA ASP A 51 4.56 -20.28 16.95
C ASP A 51 5.69 -20.01 17.96
N LEU A 52 6.25 -18.79 17.98
CA LEU A 52 7.28 -18.40 18.94
C LEU A 52 6.74 -18.41 20.39
N VAL A 53 5.54 -17.87 20.61
CA VAL A 53 4.90 -17.89 21.93
C VAL A 53 4.51 -19.31 22.35
N GLU A 54 4.03 -20.13 21.42
CA GLU A 54 3.71 -21.55 21.69
C GLU A 54 4.96 -22.34 22.09
N ALA A 55 6.12 -22.03 21.52
CA ALA A 55 7.39 -22.69 21.85
C ALA A 55 8.01 -22.20 23.17
N ASP A 56 8.08 -20.88 23.37
CA ASP A 56 8.87 -20.27 24.45
C ASP A 56 8.01 -19.69 25.58
N GLY A 57 6.67 -19.77 25.47
CA GLY A 57 5.70 -19.28 26.44
C GLY A 57 5.50 -17.75 26.45
N SER A 58 6.37 -17.00 25.78
CA SER A 58 6.27 -15.55 25.62
C SER A 58 7.00 -15.09 24.36
N LEU A 59 6.63 -13.91 23.85
CA LEU A 59 7.26 -13.38 22.66
C LEU A 59 8.65 -12.82 23.00
N PRO A 60 9.73 -13.28 22.34
CA PRO A 60 11.06 -12.71 22.53
C PRO A 60 11.13 -11.28 21.99
N ASP A 61 12.19 -10.54 22.35
CA ASP A 61 12.49 -9.29 21.67
C ASP A 61 13.00 -9.59 20.25
N ILE A 62 12.28 -9.09 19.24
CA ILE A 62 12.58 -9.35 17.83
C ILE A 62 13.03 -8.05 17.17
N ALA A 63 14.34 -7.92 16.99
CA ALA A 63 14.95 -6.76 16.35
C ALA A 63 14.51 -6.63 14.87
N PRO A 64 14.34 -5.41 14.34
CA PRO A 64 14.15 -5.19 12.91
C PRO A 64 15.28 -5.82 12.10
N GLY A 65 14.95 -6.53 11.02
CA GLY A 65 15.90 -7.25 10.18
C GLY A 65 15.92 -8.76 10.40
N VAL A 66 15.28 -9.27 11.45
CA VAL A 66 15.03 -10.72 11.60
C VAL A 66 14.05 -11.16 10.52
N LEU A 67 14.48 -12.09 9.67
CA LEU A 67 13.69 -12.60 8.55
C LEU A 67 13.10 -13.98 8.88
N MET A 68 11.82 -14.18 8.59
CA MET A 68 11.20 -15.50 8.50
C MET A 68 10.53 -15.65 7.14
N ASP A 69 10.89 -16.70 6.40
CA ASP A 69 10.42 -16.95 5.04
C ASP A 69 10.58 -15.75 4.08
N GLY A 70 11.62 -14.93 4.31
CA GLY A 70 11.93 -13.73 3.53
C GLY A 70 11.17 -12.46 3.99
N ASP A 71 10.30 -12.56 4.98
CA ASP A 71 9.56 -11.43 5.55
C ASP A 71 10.27 -10.90 6.82
N ASP A 72 10.45 -9.58 6.93
CA ASP A 72 11.06 -8.94 8.11
C ASP A 72 10.04 -8.83 9.25
N ILE A 73 10.02 -9.86 10.10
CA ILE A 73 9.04 -10.02 11.17
C ILE A 73 9.27 -9.00 12.28
N GLY A 74 10.51 -8.63 12.58
CA GLY A 74 10.83 -7.60 13.57
C GLY A 74 10.33 -6.22 13.14
N ARG A 75 10.57 -5.81 11.88
CA ARG A 75 10.04 -4.55 11.34
C ARG A 75 8.53 -4.57 11.21
N TRP A 76 7.93 -5.73 10.96
CA TRP A 76 6.46 -5.86 10.94
C TRP A 76 5.87 -5.69 12.35
N LEU A 77 6.43 -6.38 13.35
CA LEU A 77 6.00 -6.29 14.76
C LEU A 77 6.10 -4.85 15.27
N GLN A 78 7.23 -4.18 15.04
CA GLN A 78 7.40 -2.78 15.40
C GLN A 78 6.31 -1.89 14.79
N ARG A 79 5.95 -2.13 13.52
CA ARG A 79 4.90 -1.36 12.84
C ARG A 79 3.52 -1.59 13.46
N GLN A 80 3.20 -2.80 13.91
CA GLN A 80 1.91 -3.10 14.57
C GLN A 80 1.78 -2.29 15.87
N LYS A 81 2.85 -2.15 16.65
CA LYS A 81 2.86 -1.42 17.92
C LYS A 81 2.69 0.10 17.79
N LEU A 82 2.91 0.67 16.59
CA LEU A 82 2.70 2.10 16.36
C LEU A 82 1.23 2.46 16.62
N PRO A 83 0.92 3.48 17.45
CA PRO A 83 -0.46 3.82 17.80
C PRO A 83 -1.40 4.03 16.60
N ALA A 84 -0.92 4.69 15.54
CA ALA A 84 -1.71 4.91 14.33
C ALA A 84 -1.98 3.63 13.53
N THR A 85 -1.04 2.68 13.55
CA THR A 85 -1.26 1.36 12.93
C THR A 85 -2.22 0.55 13.80
N TRP A 86 -1.97 0.51 15.10
CA TRP A 86 -2.80 -0.22 16.07
C TRP A 86 -4.27 0.22 16.02
N ALA A 87 -4.53 1.53 15.99
CA ALA A 87 -5.88 2.09 15.87
C ALA A 87 -6.60 1.71 14.55
N ARG A 88 -5.86 1.30 13.51
CA ARG A 88 -6.41 0.84 12.22
C ARG A 88 -6.60 -0.68 12.17
N LEU A 89 -6.09 -1.42 13.14
CA LEU A 89 -6.32 -2.86 13.23
C LEU A 89 -7.75 -3.14 13.64
N LEU A 90 -8.32 -4.21 13.08
CA LEU A 90 -9.62 -4.69 13.50
C LEU A 90 -9.57 -5.16 14.97
N PRO A 91 -10.69 -5.10 15.72
CA PRO A 91 -10.71 -5.51 17.13
C PRO A 91 -10.10 -6.90 17.38
N GLU A 92 -10.46 -7.89 16.55
CA GLU A 92 -9.92 -9.25 16.63
C GLU A 92 -8.40 -9.33 16.38
N GLN A 93 -7.85 -8.45 15.53
CA GLN A 93 -6.40 -8.38 15.31
C GLN A 93 -5.68 -7.81 16.54
N GLN A 94 -6.27 -6.79 17.18
CA GLN A 94 -5.72 -6.21 18.42
C GLN A 94 -5.76 -7.22 19.56
N GLU A 95 -6.88 -7.95 19.72
CA GLU A 95 -7.04 -9.00 20.72
C GLU A 95 -6.00 -10.11 20.54
N ARG A 96 -5.82 -10.58 19.30
CA ARG A 96 -4.84 -11.62 18.99
C ARG A 96 -3.40 -11.20 19.27
N LEU A 97 -3.01 -10.01 18.85
CA LEU A 97 -1.70 -9.47 19.18
C LEU A 97 -1.52 -9.29 20.70
N SER A 98 -2.57 -8.85 21.40
CA SER A 98 -2.57 -8.69 22.86
C SER A 98 -2.39 -10.02 23.59
N THR A 99 -3.02 -11.09 23.12
CA THR A 99 -2.85 -12.46 23.65
C THR A 99 -1.41 -12.95 23.52
N LEU A 100 -0.68 -12.51 22.50
CA LEU A 100 0.76 -12.79 22.32
C LEU A 100 1.66 -11.85 23.16
N GLY A 101 1.09 -10.97 23.98
CA GLY A 101 1.83 -9.99 24.78
C GLY A 101 2.24 -8.73 24.02
N VAL A 102 1.77 -8.53 22.79
CA VAL A 102 2.04 -7.31 22.01
C VAL A 102 1.06 -6.23 22.42
N GLN A 103 1.59 -5.07 22.82
CA GLN A 103 0.81 -3.89 23.19
C GLN A 103 1.23 -2.69 22.34
N PRO A 104 0.32 -1.74 22.07
CA PRO A 104 0.70 -0.50 21.41
C PRO A 104 1.69 0.26 22.28
N ASP A 105 2.64 0.93 21.64
CA ASP A 105 3.58 1.79 22.36
C ASP A 105 2.80 2.93 23.03
N GLN A 106 3.12 3.21 24.30
CA GLN A 106 2.54 4.31 25.09
C GLN A 106 3.14 5.66 24.64
N GLY A 107 3.03 5.96 23.34
CA GLY A 107 3.21 7.29 22.80
C GLY A 107 1.84 7.89 22.52
N PRO A 108 1.66 9.21 22.56
CA PRO A 108 0.43 9.81 22.06
C PRO A 108 0.16 9.24 20.68
N SER A 109 -1.04 8.68 20.48
CA SER A 109 -1.50 8.38 19.13
C SER A 109 -1.29 9.65 18.34
N PRO A 110 -0.48 9.66 17.26
CA PRO A 110 -0.43 10.85 16.44
C PRO A 110 -1.88 11.06 16.05
N ALA A 111 -2.41 12.23 16.40
CA ALA A 111 -3.72 12.67 15.95
C ALA A 111 -3.80 12.38 14.44
N PRO A 112 -4.98 12.07 13.88
CA PRO A 112 -5.10 12.00 12.42
C PRO A 112 -4.47 13.27 11.88
N THR A 113 -3.30 13.13 11.24
CA THR A 113 -2.53 14.26 10.74
C THR A 113 -3.22 14.73 9.47
N ASP A 114 -4.36 15.39 9.63
CA ASP A 114 -4.62 16.60 8.88
C ASP A 114 -3.61 17.63 9.39
N GLU A 115 -2.38 17.53 8.92
CA GLU A 115 -1.40 18.61 8.92
C GLU A 115 -0.20 18.19 8.08
N ARG A 116 -0.38 18.39 6.77
CA ARG A 116 0.72 18.80 5.89
C ARG A 116 1.26 20.13 6.42
N ALA A 117 2.21 20.09 7.33
CA ALA A 117 3.03 21.25 7.63
C ALA A 117 4.44 20.77 7.99
N THR A 118 5.42 21.22 7.20
CA THR A 118 6.88 21.12 7.45
C THR A 118 7.62 19.80 7.17
N LYS A 119 7.20 19.04 6.15
CA LYS A 119 8.16 18.22 5.38
C LYS A 119 8.06 18.63 3.91
N GLY A 120 9.20 18.78 3.24
CA GLY A 120 9.28 19.11 1.82
C GLY A 120 8.40 18.20 0.94
N PRO A 121 8.22 18.54 -0.35
CA PRO A 121 7.25 17.86 -1.21
C PRO A 121 7.39 16.34 -1.08
N SER A 122 6.26 15.65 -0.85
CA SER A 122 6.28 14.18 -0.73
C SER A 122 6.91 13.55 -1.98
N LYS A 123 7.46 12.33 -1.88
CA LYS A 123 8.01 11.64 -3.07
C LYS A 123 7.01 11.59 -4.25
N ALA A 124 5.71 11.45 -3.94
CA ALA A 124 4.65 11.49 -4.95
C ALA A 124 4.49 12.88 -5.59
N GLN A 125 4.58 13.94 -4.80
CA GLN A 125 4.53 15.32 -5.27
C GLN A 125 5.77 15.68 -6.10
N GLN A 126 6.96 15.24 -5.69
CA GLN A 126 8.19 15.39 -6.48
C GLN A 126 8.09 14.64 -7.82
N ALA A 127 7.58 13.40 -7.81
CA ALA A 127 7.38 12.63 -9.04
C ALA A 127 6.32 13.27 -9.96
N PHE A 128 5.28 13.88 -9.40
CA PHE A 128 4.31 14.66 -10.17
C PHE A 128 4.96 15.91 -10.79
N GLN A 129 5.71 16.69 -10.01
CA GLN A 129 6.42 17.87 -10.49
C GLN A 129 7.41 17.55 -11.62
N ARG A 130 8.18 16.45 -11.48
CA ARG A 130 9.09 15.98 -12.54
C ARG A 130 8.33 15.61 -13.81
N GLY A 131 7.20 14.90 -13.69
CA GLY A 131 6.39 14.57 -14.85
C GLY A 131 5.73 15.79 -15.50
N LEU A 132 5.31 16.78 -14.71
CA LEU A 132 4.78 18.04 -15.20
C LEU A 132 5.85 18.83 -15.95
N ALA A 133 7.07 18.96 -15.40
CA ALA A 133 8.19 19.62 -16.08
C ALA A 133 8.55 18.94 -17.40
N ALA A 134 8.57 17.60 -17.42
CA ALA A 134 8.79 16.82 -18.63
C ALA A 134 7.67 17.04 -19.67
N LEU A 135 6.43 17.18 -19.21
CA LEU A 135 5.30 17.48 -20.09
C LEU A 135 5.39 18.90 -20.66
N THR A 136 5.76 19.90 -19.84
CA THR A 136 5.99 21.27 -20.29
C THR A 136 7.04 21.32 -21.40
N GLN A 137 8.20 20.68 -21.19
CA GLN A 137 9.24 20.61 -22.23
C GLN A 137 8.77 19.90 -23.50
N TRP A 138 7.97 18.84 -23.37
CA TRP A 138 7.37 18.17 -24.53
C TRP A 138 6.43 19.10 -25.30
N VAL A 139 5.55 19.81 -24.60
CA VAL A 139 4.60 20.76 -25.20
C VAL A 139 5.32 21.92 -25.87
N GLU A 140 6.38 22.46 -25.26
CA GLU A 140 7.22 23.51 -25.85
C GLU A 140 7.92 23.04 -27.13
N ARG A 141 8.39 21.78 -27.16
CA ARG A 141 9.11 21.20 -28.30
C ARG A 141 8.18 20.78 -29.45
N GLU A 142 7.06 20.16 -29.12
CA GLU A 142 6.22 19.41 -30.06
C GLU A 142 4.86 20.04 -30.31
N GLY A 143 4.45 21.01 -29.48
CA GLY A 143 3.12 21.61 -29.46
C GLY A 143 2.11 20.85 -28.60
N ALA A 144 1.15 21.57 -28.02
CA ALA A 144 0.10 21.01 -27.15
C ALA A 144 -0.84 20.04 -27.90
N ASP A 145 -1.00 20.23 -29.21
CA ASP A 145 -1.87 19.39 -30.05
C ASP A 145 -1.30 17.98 -30.31
N ARG A 146 0.00 17.76 -30.04
CA ARG A 146 0.64 16.47 -30.32
C ARG A 146 0.49 15.52 -29.13
N PRO A 147 -0.18 14.37 -29.29
CA PRO A 147 -0.34 13.41 -28.21
C PRO A 147 1.00 12.80 -27.80
N VAL A 148 1.23 12.67 -26.50
CA VAL A 148 2.43 12.04 -25.94
C VAL A 148 2.45 10.54 -26.26
N PRO A 149 3.42 10.04 -27.05
CA PRO A 149 3.56 8.62 -27.31
C PRO A 149 3.88 7.85 -26.02
N ARG A 150 3.36 6.62 -25.88
CA ARG A 150 3.55 5.80 -24.67
C ARG A 150 5.03 5.55 -24.31
N GLY A 151 5.90 5.50 -25.30
CA GLY A 151 7.35 5.30 -25.13
C GLY A 151 8.17 6.59 -24.98
N ALA A 152 7.54 7.77 -24.97
CA ALA A 152 8.26 9.04 -24.88
C ALA A 152 9.05 9.14 -23.58
N VAL A 153 10.32 9.52 -23.70
CA VAL A 153 11.22 9.84 -22.59
C VAL A 153 11.73 11.26 -22.80
N VAL A 154 11.66 12.08 -21.76
CA VAL A 154 12.12 13.47 -21.76
C VAL A 154 13.13 13.63 -20.63
N GLU A 155 14.28 14.21 -20.93
CA GLU A 155 15.32 14.48 -19.94
C GLU A 155 15.12 15.86 -19.33
N ILE A 156 14.92 15.92 -18.02
CA ILE A 156 14.72 17.18 -17.29
C ILE A 156 15.90 17.46 -16.37
N VAL A 157 16.26 18.73 -16.23
CA VAL A 157 17.19 19.17 -15.18
C VAL A 157 16.41 19.28 -13.88
N VAL A 158 16.93 18.67 -12.80
CA VAL A 158 16.31 18.69 -11.48
C VAL A 158 17.29 19.30 -10.49
N ASP A 159 16.85 20.29 -9.72
CA ASP A 159 17.68 20.90 -8.68
C ASP A 159 18.18 19.85 -7.69
N GLY A 160 19.50 19.77 -7.56
CA GLY A 160 20.19 18.81 -6.69
C GLY A 160 20.68 17.53 -7.36
N GLU A 161 20.38 17.32 -8.65
CA GLU A 161 20.95 16.23 -9.45
C GLU A 161 21.99 16.78 -10.44
N PRO A 162 23.21 16.20 -10.52
CA PRO A 162 24.26 16.68 -11.41
C PRO A 162 24.01 16.36 -12.88
N GLU A 163 23.15 15.37 -13.17
CA GLU A 163 22.84 14.91 -14.53
C GLU A 163 21.33 15.02 -14.81
N PRO A 164 20.92 15.28 -16.07
CA PRO A 164 19.52 15.26 -16.47
C PRO A 164 18.85 13.92 -16.16
N VAL A 165 17.63 13.97 -15.62
CA VAL A 165 16.87 12.77 -15.26
C VAL A 165 15.91 12.42 -16.38
N GLY A 166 16.05 11.21 -16.94
CA GLY A 166 15.12 10.67 -17.94
C GLY A 166 13.76 10.31 -17.36
N VAL A 167 12.73 11.09 -17.70
CA VAL A 167 11.33 10.85 -17.31
C VAL A 167 10.60 10.12 -18.43
N LYS A 168 10.07 8.92 -18.14
CA LYS A 168 9.20 8.15 -19.04
C LYS A 168 7.82 8.81 -19.17
N LEU A 169 7.76 9.92 -19.90
CA LEU A 169 6.59 10.80 -19.99
C LEU A 169 5.32 10.07 -20.45
N GLY A 170 5.38 9.21 -21.45
CA GLY A 170 4.20 8.48 -21.93
C GLY A 170 3.59 7.53 -20.90
N VAL A 171 4.43 6.90 -20.07
CA VAL A 171 4.00 6.07 -18.94
C VAL A 171 3.42 6.94 -17.83
N TRP A 172 4.06 8.08 -17.54
CA TRP A 172 3.60 9.02 -16.54
C TRP A 172 2.20 9.56 -16.88
N VAL A 173 1.98 10.09 -18.10
CA VAL A 173 0.66 10.59 -18.55
C VAL A 173 -0.41 9.52 -18.42
N SER A 174 -0.12 8.28 -18.84
CA SER A 174 -1.05 7.15 -18.72
C SER A 174 -1.45 6.88 -17.26
N ASN A 175 -0.48 6.90 -16.34
CA ASN A 175 -0.71 6.66 -14.91
C ASN A 175 -1.44 7.82 -14.23
N THR A 176 -1.12 9.06 -14.62
CA THR A 176 -1.78 10.27 -14.13
C THR A 176 -3.25 10.28 -14.53
N LYS A 177 -3.56 9.97 -15.80
CA LYS A 177 -4.94 9.82 -16.29
C LYS A 177 -5.71 8.73 -15.55
N ALA A 178 -5.11 7.55 -15.33
CA ALA A 178 -5.74 6.46 -14.58
C ALA A 178 -6.04 6.80 -13.10
N ARG A 179 -5.38 7.83 -12.55
CA ARG A 179 -5.54 8.29 -11.17
C ARG A 179 -6.12 9.71 -11.09
N GLN A 180 -6.78 10.19 -12.14
CA GLN A 180 -7.31 11.55 -12.20
C GLN A 180 -8.20 11.90 -10.99
N ASN A 181 -8.96 10.92 -10.49
CA ASN A 181 -9.84 11.07 -9.33
C ASN A 181 -9.11 11.25 -7.99
N LYS A 182 -7.77 11.17 -7.98
CA LYS A 182 -6.92 11.37 -6.80
C LYS A 182 -6.03 12.62 -6.91
N LEU A 183 -6.14 13.38 -8.00
CA LEU A 183 -5.41 14.63 -8.18
C LEU A 183 -6.08 15.76 -7.39
N SER A 184 -5.28 16.71 -6.91
CA SER A 184 -5.82 17.97 -6.37
C SER A 184 -6.31 18.87 -7.51
N ALA A 185 -7.15 19.85 -7.17
CA ALA A 185 -7.62 20.86 -8.15
C ALA A 185 -6.44 21.56 -8.85
N GLU A 186 -5.43 21.98 -8.08
CA GLU A 186 -4.21 22.61 -8.63
C GLU A 186 -3.46 21.71 -9.63
N GLN A 187 -3.40 20.40 -9.37
CA GLN A 187 -2.76 19.45 -10.29
C GLN A 187 -3.56 19.25 -11.57
N VAL A 188 -4.89 19.28 -11.47
CA VAL A 188 -5.79 19.21 -12.62
C VAL A 188 -5.65 20.46 -13.48
N ASP A 189 -5.66 21.65 -12.88
CA ASP A 189 -5.55 22.91 -13.60
C ASP A 189 -4.20 23.04 -14.31
N ALA A 190 -3.10 22.66 -13.65
CA ALA A 190 -1.76 22.63 -14.27
C ALA A 190 -1.67 21.67 -15.48
N LEU A 191 -2.42 20.57 -15.47
CA LEU A 191 -2.49 19.66 -16.62
C LEU A 191 -3.33 20.25 -17.76
N ARG A 192 -4.43 20.93 -17.45
CA ARG A 192 -5.28 21.60 -18.45
C ARG A 192 -4.55 22.72 -19.16
N GLU A 193 -3.75 23.51 -18.43
CA GLU A 193 -2.90 24.56 -19.01
C GLU A 193 -1.92 24.01 -20.06
N LEU A 194 -1.49 22.75 -19.91
CA LEU A 194 -0.61 22.05 -20.84
C LEU A 194 -1.36 21.26 -21.93
N GLY A 195 -2.66 21.47 -22.11
CA GLY A 195 -3.47 20.85 -23.17
C GLY A 195 -3.99 19.45 -22.86
N MET A 196 -3.95 18.99 -21.61
CA MET A 196 -4.54 17.70 -21.21
C MET A 196 -6.05 17.83 -20.96
N GLU A 197 -6.85 17.74 -22.01
CA GLU A 197 -8.32 17.92 -21.95
C GLU A 197 -9.07 16.94 -21.03
N TRP A 198 -8.44 15.80 -20.70
CA TRP A 198 -9.05 14.78 -19.83
C TRP A 198 -8.90 15.10 -18.34
N ALA A 199 -8.09 16.11 -17.98
CA ALA A 199 -7.86 16.51 -16.60
C ALA A 199 -9.08 17.24 -16.02
#